data_AF-A0A6N2KBK2-F1
#
_entry.id   AF-A0A6N2KBK2-F1
#
_cell.length_a   1.000
_cell.length_b   1.000
_cell.length_c   1.000
_cell.angle_alpha   90.00
_cell.angle_beta   90.00
_cell.angle_gamma   90.00
#
_symmetry.space_group_name_H-M   'P 1'
#
loop_
_entity.id
_entity.type
_entity.pdbx_description
1 polymer ?
#
loop_
_entity_poly.entity_id
_entity_poly.type
_entity_poly.pdbx_seq_one_letter_code
_entity_poly.pdbx_strand_id
1 'polypeptide(L)'
;MMKMKTAKETTGLSQMNGGSAGGGGELEVRPGGMLVQKRDPDSDRTSVPPPTIRIKVKYGSTNHEINISSQATFGELKKMLSAPTGLHHQDQKLIYKAKERDSKSIS
;
A
#
# COMPACT_ATOMS: atom_id res chain seq x y z
N MET A 1 -8.40 -2.85 -67.75
CA MET A 1 -9.72 -2.82 -67.10
C MET A 1 -9.52 -2.96 -65.59
N MET A 2 -9.51 -1.84 -64.87
CA MET A 2 -9.52 -1.82 -63.39
C MET A 2 -10.97 -1.70 -62.91
N LYS A 3 -11.36 -2.53 -61.94
CA LYS A 3 -12.68 -2.47 -61.30
C LYS A 3 -12.51 -1.96 -59.87
N MET A 4 -12.89 -0.69 -59.67
CA MET A 4 -13.02 -0.06 -58.35
C MET A 4 -14.33 -0.51 -57.70
N LYS A 5 -14.35 -0.62 -56.37
CA LYS A 5 -15.60 -0.75 -55.59
C LYS A 5 -15.59 0.23 -54.41
N THR A 6 -16.78 0.83 -54.27
CA THR A 6 -17.19 2.05 -53.56
C THR A 6 -17.08 2.01 -52.04
N ALA A 7 -16.96 3.22 -51.49
CA ALA A 7 -16.79 3.65 -50.11
C ALA A 7 -17.95 3.32 -49.13
N LYS A 8 -17.63 3.40 -47.82
CA LYS A 8 -18.57 3.80 -46.76
C LYS A 8 -17.81 4.58 -45.68
N GLU A 9 -18.22 5.83 -45.47
CA GLU A 9 -17.89 6.64 -44.29
C GLU A 9 -18.23 5.88 -43.00
N THR A 10 -17.46 6.12 -41.94
CA THR A 10 -18.00 6.62 -40.67
C THR A 10 -16.85 7.00 -39.75
N THR A 11 -16.70 8.31 -39.57
CA THR A 11 -16.24 8.98 -38.36
C THR A 11 -16.69 8.23 -37.11
N GLY A 12 -15.74 7.87 -36.25
CA GLY A 12 -16.04 7.27 -34.96
C GLY A 12 -14.94 6.38 -34.42
N LEU A 13 -13.68 6.85 -34.42
CA LEU A 13 -12.71 6.27 -33.49
C LEU A 13 -13.08 6.80 -32.10
N SER A 14 -13.89 6.00 -31.43
CA SER A 14 -14.26 6.16 -30.04
C SER A 14 -12.99 6.36 -29.23
N GLN A 15 -12.83 7.59 -28.75
CA GLN A 15 -11.91 7.97 -27.71
C GLN A 15 -12.28 7.12 -26.48
N MET A 16 -11.56 6.02 -26.28
CA MET A 16 -11.60 5.29 -25.02
C MET A 16 -10.88 6.16 -23.98
N ASN A 17 -11.65 7.06 -23.37
CA ASN A 17 -11.33 7.69 -22.11
C ASN A 17 -11.35 6.63 -21.01
N GLY A 18 -10.29 5.81 -20.97
CA GLY A 18 -9.98 4.91 -19.87
C GLY A 18 -9.12 5.66 -18.87
N GLY A 19 -9.76 6.42 -17.99
CA GLY A 19 -9.09 6.97 -16.82
C GLY A 19 -8.52 5.83 -15.98
N SER A 20 -7.20 5.83 -15.78
CA SER A 20 -6.58 5.24 -14.60
C SER A 20 -5.45 6.16 -14.18
N ALA A 21 -5.72 6.89 -13.11
CA ALA A 21 -4.72 7.57 -12.34
C ALA A 21 -3.72 6.56 -11.76
N GLY A 22 -2.43 6.87 -11.90
CA GLY A 22 -1.36 6.26 -11.11
C GLY A 22 -0.58 5.14 -11.81
N GLY A 23 0.63 5.48 -12.27
CA GLY A 23 1.65 4.49 -12.65
C GLY A 23 1.88 4.35 -14.15
N GLY A 24 2.22 5.45 -14.83
CA GLY A 24 2.74 5.42 -16.19
C GLY A 24 4.17 4.86 -16.23
N GLY A 25 4.31 3.56 -15.97
CA GLY A 25 5.58 2.85 -16.20
C GLY A 25 5.82 2.73 -17.70
N GLU A 26 7.01 3.12 -18.16
CA GLU A 26 7.40 3.00 -19.56
C GLU A 26 7.34 1.51 -19.99
N LEU A 27 6.56 1.19 -21.02
CA LEU A 27 6.46 -0.17 -21.57
C LEU A 27 7.50 -0.33 -22.68
N GLU A 28 8.42 -1.28 -22.56
CA GLU A 28 9.35 -1.64 -23.64
C GLU A 28 8.74 -2.75 -24.52
N VAL A 29 8.94 -2.67 -25.84
CA VAL A 29 8.48 -3.72 -26.77
C VAL A 29 9.62 -4.73 -26.97
N ARG A 30 9.36 -6.00 -26.67
CA ARG A 30 10.30 -7.09 -26.95
C ARG A 30 10.18 -7.57 -28.40
N PRO A 31 11.28 -8.09 -28.99
CA PRO A 31 11.21 -8.72 -30.31
C PRO A 31 10.17 -9.85 -30.25
N GLY A 32 9.06 -9.67 -30.98
CA GLY A 32 7.82 -10.45 -30.83
C GLY A 32 6.57 -9.60 -30.58
N GLY A 33 6.71 -8.29 -30.39
CA GLY A 33 5.57 -7.36 -30.23
C GLY A 33 4.94 -7.34 -28.84
N MET A 34 5.53 -8.05 -27.87
CA MET A 34 5.07 -8.07 -26.50
C MET A 34 5.53 -6.81 -25.77
N LEU A 35 4.59 -6.06 -25.22
CA LEU A 35 4.86 -4.96 -24.30
C LEU A 35 5.22 -5.53 -22.92
N VAL A 36 6.40 -5.20 -22.40
CA VAL A 36 6.80 -5.55 -21.04
C VAL A 36 7.06 -4.28 -20.24
N GLN A 37 6.59 -4.27 -18.99
CA GLN A 37 6.75 -3.13 -18.10
C GLN A 37 8.21 -2.99 -17.67
N LYS A 38 8.82 -1.82 -17.91
CA LYS A 38 10.14 -1.51 -17.38
C LYS A 38 10.05 -1.39 -15.87
N ARG A 39 10.92 -2.11 -15.15
CA ARG A 39 11.10 -1.96 -13.71
C ARG A 39 12.14 -0.87 -13.49
N ASP A 40 11.68 0.36 -13.30
CA ASP A 40 12.54 1.45 -12.86
C ASP A 40 12.94 1.21 -11.39
N PRO A 41 14.23 1.04 -11.06
CA PRO A 41 14.65 0.84 -9.67
C PRO A 41 14.39 2.06 -8.79
N ASP A 42 14.09 3.23 -9.39
CA ASP A 42 13.75 4.47 -8.69
C ASP A 42 12.23 4.64 -8.49
N SER A 43 11.37 3.91 -9.23
CA SER A 43 9.90 3.99 -9.06
C SER A 43 9.40 3.48 -7.71
N ASP A 44 10.22 2.73 -6.98
CA ASP A 44 9.95 2.32 -5.60
C ASP A 44 10.05 3.51 -4.62
N ARG A 45 10.73 4.61 -5.01
CA ARG A 45 10.93 5.80 -4.17
C ARG A 45 9.71 6.72 -4.11
N THR A 46 8.72 6.51 -4.97
CA THR A 46 7.40 7.15 -4.89
C THR A 46 6.40 6.38 -4.02
N SER A 47 6.85 5.39 -3.25
CA SER A 47 5.99 4.76 -2.25
C SER A 47 5.63 5.79 -1.17
N VAL A 48 4.41 6.32 -1.24
CA VAL A 48 3.87 7.25 -0.24
C VAL A 48 4.06 6.61 1.14
N PRO A 49 4.71 7.30 2.10
CA PRO A 49 4.95 6.71 3.41
C PRO A 49 3.61 6.28 4.03
N PRO A 50 3.56 5.10 4.66
CA PRO A 50 2.32 4.59 5.23
C PRO A 50 1.74 5.60 6.23
N PRO A 51 0.42 5.84 6.18
CA PRO A 51 -0.20 6.84 7.03
C PRO A 51 -0.02 6.49 8.50
N THR A 52 0.19 7.52 9.33
CA THR A 52 0.31 7.33 10.78
C THR A 52 -1.08 7.26 11.40
N ILE A 53 -1.30 6.28 12.26
CA ILE A 53 -2.53 6.06 13.01
C ILE A 53 -2.32 6.39 14.50
N ARG A 54 -3.39 6.83 15.16
CA ARG A 54 -3.43 7.12 16.60
C ARG A 54 -4.02 5.94 17.35
N ILE A 55 -3.26 5.40 18.30
CA ILE A 55 -3.66 4.29 19.14
C ILE A 55 -3.70 4.75 20.59
N LYS A 56 -4.83 4.51 21.27
CA LYS A 56 -4.97 4.74 22.71
C LYS A 56 -4.87 3.42 23.46
N VAL A 57 -3.94 3.35 24.40
CA VAL A 57 -3.67 2.17 25.22
C VAL A 57 -3.94 2.51 26.67
N LYS A 58 -4.80 1.73 27.31
CA LYS A 58 -5.11 1.86 28.74
C LYS A 58 -4.22 0.90 29.53
N TYR A 59 -3.47 1.43 30.48
CA TYR A 59 -2.65 0.65 31.40
C TYR A 59 -2.92 1.12 32.84
N GLY A 60 -3.52 0.26 33.66
CA GLY A 60 -4.02 0.64 34.98
C GLY A 60 -5.05 1.79 34.90
N SER A 61 -4.78 2.87 35.60
CA SER A 61 -5.59 4.11 35.58
C SER A 61 -5.14 5.12 34.51
N THR A 62 -4.05 4.84 33.81
CA THR A 62 -3.42 5.77 32.85
C THR A 62 -3.78 5.40 31.42
N ASN A 63 -3.93 6.41 30.57
CA ASN A 63 -4.14 6.23 29.14
C ASN A 63 -2.95 6.83 28.39
N HIS A 64 -2.31 6.03 27.54
CA HIS A 64 -1.21 6.44 26.68
C HIS A 64 -1.72 6.56 25.25
N GLU A 65 -1.40 7.67 24.59
CA GLU A 65 -1.68 7.86 23.17
C GLU A 65 -0.38 7.75 22.38
N ILE A 66 -0.36 6.84 21.40
CA ILE A 66 0.80 6.52 20.57
C ILE A 66 0.44 6.78 19.11
N ASN A 67 1.33 7.47 18.40
CA ASN A 67 1.26 7.64 16.95
C ASN A 67 2.20 6.60 16.32
N ILE A 68 1.68 5.73 15.46
CA ILE A 68 2.47 4.67 14.83
C ILE A 68 2.04 4.49 13.37
N SER A 69 2.94 3.99 12.52
CA SER A 69 2.60 3.64 11.12
C SER A 69 1.46 2.63 11.06
N SER A 70 0.56 2.78 10.09
CA SER A 70 -0.52 1.82 9.82
C SER A 70 -0.02 0.40 9.48
N GLN A 71 1.24 0.29 9.06
CA GLN A 71 1.90 -0.98 8.73
C GLN A 71 2.75 -1.54 9.89
N ALA A 72 2.80 -0.86 11.02
CA ALA A 72 3.61 -1.29 12.15
C ALA A 72 3.01 -2.52 12.85
N THR A 73 3.90 -3.31 13.42
CA THR A 73 3.59 -4.55 14.14
C THR A 73 3.24 -4.30 15.60
N PHE A 74 2.58 -5.28 16.22
CA PHE A 74 2.35 -5.26 17.67
C PHE A 74 3.67 -5.22 18.47
N GLY A 75 4.76 -5.80 17.93
CA GLY A 75 6.07 -5.72 18.56
C GLY A 75 6.60 -4.28 18.64
N GLU A 76 6.43 -3.49 17.57
CA GLU A 76 6.80 -2.07 17.56
C GLU A 76 5.94 -1.26 18.53
N LEU A 77 4.63 -1.52 18.58
CA LEU A 77 3.74 -0.88 19.56
C LEU A 77 4.18 -1.19 21.00
N LYS A 78 4.50 -2.45 21.33
CA LYS A 78 5.01 -2.83 22.67
C LYS A 78 6.34 -2.14 23.02
N LYS A 79 7.24 -1.97 22.04
CA LYS A 79 8.48 -1.20 22.24
C LYS A 79 8.17 0.26 22.59
N MET A 80 7.27 0.91 21.84
CA MET A 80 6.87 2.29 22.12
C MET A 80 6.18 2.44 23.49
N LEU A 81 5.43 1.43 23.93
CA LEU A 81 4.80 1.38 25.24
C LEU A 81 5.78 1.08 26.39
N SER A 82 6.94 0.49 26.10
CA SER A 82 7.94 0.18 27.14
C SER A 82 8.45 1.45 27.83
N ALA A 83 8.60 2.56 27.09
CA ALA A 83 9.01 3.84 27.65
C ALA A 83 7.99 4.43 28.66
N PRO A 84 6.70 4.60 28.32
CA PRO A 84 5.72 5.18 29.24
C PRO A 84 5.24 4.23 30.34
N THR A 85 5.28 2.90 30.13
CA THR A 85 4.85 1.92 31.14
C THR A 85 5.98 1.41 32.02
N GLY A 86 7.24 1.60 31.62
CA GLY A 86 8.42 1.02 32.28
C GLY A 86 8.50 -0.51 32.20
N LEU A 87 7.57 -1.16 31.49
CA LEU A 87 7.54 -2.60 31.33
C LEU A 87 8.35 -3.02 30.12
N HIS A 88 9.12 -4.10 30.26
CA HIS A 88 9.81 -4.69 29.13
C HIS A 88 8.80 -5.28 28.12
N HIS A 89 9.09 -5.15 26.82
CA HIS A 89 8.17 -5.54 25.76
C HIS A 89 7.74 -7.02 25.78
N GLN A 90 8.48 -7.90 26.44
CA GLN A 90 8.10 -9.32 26.62
C GLN A 90 7.09 -9.53 27.75
N ASP A 91 7.12 -8.69 28.77
CA ASP A 91 6.21 -8.77 29.93
C ASP A 91 4.89 -8.02 29.67
N GLN A 92 4.83 -7.27 28.57
CA GLN A 92 3.62 -6.57 28.15
C GLN A 92 2.61 -7.50 27.48
N LYS A 93 1.47 -7.67 28.14
CA LYS A 93 0.28 -8.33 27.60
C LYS A 93 -0.65 -7.32 26.95
N LEU A 94 -0.67 -7.29 25.62
CA LEU A 94 -1.55 -6.42 24.84
C LEU A 94 -2.82 -7.18 24.46
N ILE A 95 -3.98 -6.59 24.73
CA ILE A 95 -5.28 -7.18 24.37
C ILE A 95 -5.96 -6.26 23.36
N TYR A 96 -6.27 -6.79 22.18
CA TYR A 96 -7.02 -6.10 21.14
C TYR A 96 -8.19 -6.96 20.69
N LYS A 97 -9.41 -6.41 20.68
CA LYS A 97 -10.66 -7.13 20.38
C LYS A 97 -10.82 -8.43 21.20
N ALA A 98 -10.59 -8.33 22.52
CA ALA A 98 -10.64 -9.46 23.46
C ALA A 98 -9.66 -10.62 23.17
N LYS A 99 -8.69 -10.43 22.26
CA LYS A 99 -7.63 -11.39 21.98
C LYS A 99 -6.28 -10.85 22.43
N GLU A 100 -5.50 -11.71 23.08
CA GLU A 100 -4.10 -11.43 23.38
C GLU A 100 -3.30 -11.35 22.06
N ARG A 101 -2.41 -10.36 21.96
CA ARG A 101 -1.59 -10.12 20.79
C ARG A 101 -0.10 -10.15 21.16
N ASP A 102 0.59 -11.11 20.57
CA ASP A 102 2.03 -11.29 20.69
C ASP A 102 2.79 -10.64 19.55
N SER A 103 4.07 -10.35 19.80
CA SER A 103 5.00 -9.75 18.83
C SER A 103 5.22 -10.62 17.59
N LYS A 104 4.83 -11.90 17.63
CA LYS A 104 4.89 -12.87 16.52
C LYS A 104 3.55 -13.09 15.81
N SER A 105 2.46 -12.49 16.27
CA SER A 105 1.17 -12.61 15.59
C SER A 105 1.16 -11.67 14.38
N ILE A 106 1.62 -12.20 13.23
CA ILE A 106 1.34 -11.58 11.94
C ILE A 106 -0.16 -11.73 11.70
N SER A 107 -0.82 -10.60 11.48
CA SER A 107 -2.28 -10.50 11.39
C SER A 107 -2.75 -10.46 9.95
#